data_AF-H0AEW6-F1
#
_entry.id   AF-H0AEW6-F1
#
_cell.length_a   1.000
_cell.length_b   1.000
_cell.length_c   1.000
_cell.angle_alpha   90.00
_cell.angle_beta   90.00
_cell.angle_gamma   90.00
#
_symmetry.space_group_name_H-M   'P 1'
#
loop_
_entity.id
_entity.type
_entity.pdbx_description
1 polymer ?
#
loop_
_entity_poly.entity_id
_entity_poly.type
_entity_poly.pdbx_seq_one_letter_code
_entity_poly.pdbx_strand_id
1 'polypeptide(L)' 'MKRKTTGEWSNQDRLENFFNNRESELEPLHIRLERIQLEIVQDLSNNYGLSKAEVIRKLVREGMKQVLSDKNV' A
#
# COMPACT_ATOMS: atom_id res chain seq x y z
N MET A 1 2.44 25.96 -10.59
CA MET A 1 1.62 24.91 -9.95
C MET A 1 0.28 25.52 -9.55
N LYS A 2 -0.82 25.13 -10.20
CA LYS A 2 -2.16 25.65 -9.86
C LYS A 2 -2.63 24.98 -8.55
N ARG A 3 -2.84 25.77 -7.50
CA ARG A 3 -3.47 25.31 -6.26
C ARG A 3 -4.93 25.00 -6.56
N LYS A 4 -5.33 23.72 -6.48
CA LYS A 4 -6.74 23.35 -6.49
C LYS A 4 -7.34 23.79 -5.16
N THR A 5 -8.41 24.58 -5.27
CA THR A 5 -9.35 24.91 -4.19
C THR A 5 -9.82 23.64 -3.47
N THR A 6 -10.33 23.80 -2.25
CA THR A 6 -10.88 22.79 -1.33
C THR A 6 -12.00 21.93 -1.93
N GLY A 7 -11.71 21.21 -3.02
CA GLY A 7 -12.52 20.13 -3.54
C GLY A 7 -12.23 18.90 -2.71
N GLU A 8 -13.28 18.18 -2.34
CA GLU A 8 -13.16 16.92 -1.61
C GLU A 8 -12.23 15.97 -2.37
N TRP A 9 -11.09 15.64 -1.77
CA TRP A 9 -10.20 14.64 -2.34
C TRP A 9 -10.91 13.29 -2.36
N SER A 10 -10.80 12.58 -3.48
CA SER A 10 -11.30 11.20 -3.54
C SER A 10 -10.54 10.32 -2.54
N ASN A 11 -11.15 9.22 -2.11
CA ASN A 11 -10.48 8.27 -1.21
C ASN A 11 -9.19 7.72 -1.82
N GLN A 12 -9.14 7.58 -3.15
CA GLN A 12 -7.94 7.19 -3.89
C GLN A 12 -6.83 8.24 -3.77
N ASP A 13 -7.16 9.53 -4.01
CA ASP A 13 -6.19 10.64 -3.90
C ASP A 13 -5.64 10.77 -2.48
N ARG A 14 -6.50 10.59 -1.46
CA ARG A 14 -6.10 10.60 -0.05
C ARG A 14 -5.12 9.48 0.26
N LEU A 15 -5.38 8.28 -0.26
CA LEU A 15 -4.54 7.10 -0.07
C LEU A 15 -3.17 7.28 -0.77
N GLU A 16 -3.16 7.78 -2.00
CA GLU A 16 -1.91 8.05 -2.72
C GLU A 16 -1.06 9.10 -2.00
N ASN A 17 -1.69 10.20 -1.56
CA ASN A 17 -1.00 11.22 -0.78
C ASN A 17 -0.44 10.68 0.55
N PHE A 18 -1.19 9.81 1.24
CA PHE A 18 -0.72 9.18 2.47
C PHE A 18 0.56 8.38 2.25
N PHE A 19 0.57 7.48 1.26
CA PHE A 19 1.75 6.66 0.97
C PHE A 19 2.92 7.47 0.38
N ASN A 20 2.66 8.56 -0.35
CA ASN A 20 3.73 9.34 -0.97
C ASN A 20 4.40 10.33 -0.01
N ASN A 21 3.69 10.81 1.01
CA ASN A 21 4.16 11.92 1.84
C ASN A 21 4.25 11.60 3.34
N ARG A 22 3.63 10.53 3.82
CA ARG A 22 3.54 10.21 5.26
C ARG A 22 3.97 8.79 5.62
N GLU A 23 4.43 8.00 4.65
CA GLU A 23 4.84 6.60 4.87
C GLU A 23 6.02 6.49 5.85
N SER A 24 6.94 7.46 5.85
CA SER A 24 8.09 7.51 6.78
C SER A 24 7.71 7.83 8.23
N GLU A 25 6.48 8.26 8.49
CA GLU A 25 5.98 8.59 9.83
C GLU A 25 5.37 7.36 10.54
N LEU A 26 5.24 6.23 9.85
CA LEU A 26 4.61 5.04 10.39
C LEU A 26 5.58 4.24 11.26
N GLU A 27 5.11 3.86 12.44
CA GLU A 27 5.82 2.91 13.27
C GLU A 27 5.94 1.55 12.54
N PRO A 28 7.03 0.80 12.76
CA PRO A 28 7.20 -0.52 12.17
C PRO A 28 6.04 -1.44 12.54
N LEU A 29 5.21 -1.78 11.55
CA LEU A 29 4.09 -2.69 11.75
C LEU A 29 4.62 -4.13 11.90
N HIS A 30 4.40 -4.72 13.07
CA HIS A 30 4.74 -6.11 13.32
C HIS A 30 3.62 -7.03 12.83
N ILE A 31 3.80 -7.58 11.63
CA ILE A 31 2.85 -8.53 11.04
C ILE A 31 3.37 -9.95 11.25
N ARG A 32 2.52 -10.84 11.78
CA ARG A 32 2.78 -12.29 11.75
C ARG A 32 2.15 -12.87 10.50
N LEU A 33 2.96 -13.55 9.71
CA LEU A 33 2.52 -14.28 8.52
C LEU A 33 2.56 -15.78 8.80
N GLU A 34 1.57 -16.49 8.29
CA GLU A 34 1.60 -17.95 8.24
C GLU A 34 2.66 -18.43 7.25
N ARG A 35 3.06 -19.71 7.38
CA ARG A 35 4.13 -20.30 6.56
C ARG A 35 3.89 -20.11 5.06
N ILE A 36 2.68 -20.39 4.58
CA ILE A 36 2.33 -20.27 3.15
C ILE A 36 2.44 -18.82 2.68
N GLN A 37 2.01 -17.86 3.51
CA GLN A 37 2.10 -16.43 3.18
C GLN A 37 3.57 -15.98 3.10
N LEU A 38 4.42 -16.50 3.99
CA LEU A 38 5.85 -16.22 3.97
C LEU A 38 6.53 -16.79 2.72
N GLU A 39 6.16 -18.00 2.29
CA GLU A 39 6.63 -18.62 1.05
C GLU A 39 6.24 -17.77 -0.16
N ILE A 40 4.97 -17.34 -0.26
CA ILE A 40 4.50 -16.44 -1.33
C ILE A 40 5.29 -15.12 -1.33
N VAL A 41 5.48 -14.49 -0.17
CA VAL A 41 6.25 -13.24 -0.06
C VAL A 41 7.71 -13.46 -0.46
N GLN A 42 8.29 -14.61 -0.12
CA GLN A 42 9.65 -14.96 -0.51
C GLN A 42 9.79 -15.14 -2.02
N ASP A 43 8.83 -15.81 -2.67
CA ASP A 43 8.86 -16.03 -4.11
C ASP A 43 8.72 -14.71 -4.87
N LEU A 44 7.79 -13.84 -4.44
CA LEU A 44 7.64 -12.50 -5.00
C LEU A 44 8.90 -11.65 -4.77
N SER A 45 9.51 -11.74 -3.60
CA SER A 45 10.75 -11.03 -3.29
C SER A 45 11.87 -11.42 -4.27
N ASN A 46 12.03 -12.73 -4.53
CA ASN A 46 13.02 -13.24 -5.47
C ASN A 46 12.69 -12.86 -6.92
N ASN A 47 11.44 -13.01 -7.34
CA ASN A 47 11.01 -12.77 -8.72
C ASN A 47 11.12 -11.30 -9.14
N TYR A 48 10.89 -10.38 -8.20
CA TYR A 48 10.89 -8.94 -8.50
C TYR A 48 12.14 -8.21 -7.99
N GLY A 49 13.08 -8.91 -7.36
CA GLY A 49 14.29 -8.30 -6.80
C GLY A 49 14.00 -7.28 -5.69
N LEU A 50 12.91 -7.49 -4.95
CA LEU A 50 12.45 -6.59 -3.88
C LEU A 50 12.72 -7.22 -2.52
N SER A 51 12.88 -6.40 -1.48
CA SER A 51 12.85 -6.92 -0.11
C SER A 51 11.45 -7.41 0.25
N LYS A 52 11.36 -8.39 1.17
CA LYS A 52 10.06 -8.88 1.68
C LYS A 52 9.16 -7.76 2.20
N ALA A 53 9.75 -6.76 2.86
CA ALA A 53 9.02 -5.60 3.37
C ALA A 53 8.41 -4.76 2.23
N GLU A 54 9.14 -4.54 1.14
CA GLU A 54 8.63 -3.84 -0.04
C GLU A 54 7.52 -4.61 -0.75
N VAL A 55 7.64 -5.94 -0.83
CA VAL A 55 6.56 -6.81 -1.35
C VAL A 55 5.30 -6.62 -0.52
N ILE A 56 5.39 -6.74 0.81
CA ILE A 56 4.24 -6.58 1.71
C ILE A 56 3.62 -5.18 1.55
N ARG A 57 4.44 -4.12 1.54
CA ARG A 57 3.96 -2.74 1.33
C ARG A 57 3.18 -2.60 0.01
N LYS A 58 3.70 -3.16 -1.09
CA LYS A 58 3.02 -3.13 -2.39
C LYS A 58 1.70 -3.89 -2.36
N LEU A 59 1.68 -5.10 -1.80
CA LEU A 59 0.46 -5.92 -1.70
C LEU A 59 -0.63 -5.21 -0.89
N VAL A 60 -0.28 -4.64 0.27
CA VAL A 60 -1.23 -3.87 1.09
C VAL A 60 -1.75 -2.66 0.33
N ARG A 61 -0.89 -1.91 -0.35
CA ARG A 61 -1.27 -0.74 -1.14
C ARG A 61 -2.27 -1.09 -2.24
N GLU A 62 -2.01 -2.13 -3.02
CA GLU A 62 -2.90 -2.57 -4.10
C GLU A 62 -4.23 -3.12 -3.56
N GLY A 63 -4.18 -3.90 -2.47
CA GLY A 63 -5.39 -4.39 -1.81
C GLY A 63 -6.27 -3.24 -1.28
N MET A 64 -5.66 -2.20 -0.69
CA MET A 64 -6.41 -1.02 -0.22
C MET A 64 -7.05 -0.23 -1.37
N LYS A 65 -6.37 -0.11 -2.51
CA LYS A 65 -6.97 0.51 -3.70
C LYS A 65 -8.20 -0.26 -4.16
N GLN A 66 -8.12 -1.58 -4.22
CA GLN A 66 -9.25 -2.43 -4.63
C GLN A 66 -10.43 -2.32 -3.66
N VAL A 67 -10.18 -2.39 -2.34
CA VAL A 67 -11.25 -2.23 -1.34
C VAL A 67 -11.95 -0.87 -1.44
N LEU A 68 -11.21 0.18 -1.82
CA LEU A 68 -11.78 1.52 -1.99
C LEU A 68 -12.49 1.69 -3.35
N SER A 69 -12.08 0.99 -4.41
CA SER A 69 -12.81 1.00 -5.68
C SER A 69 -14.14 0.25 -5.58
N ASP A 70 -14.18 -0.88 -4.86
CA ASP A 70 -15.37 -1.72 -4.74
C ASP A 70 -16.50 -1.07 -3.92
N LYS A 71 -16.16 -0.10 -3.05
CA LYS A 71 -17.14 0.67 -2.26
C LYS A 71 -17.85 1.78 -3.04
N ASN A 72 -17.50 1.98 -4.31
CA ASN A 72 -18.16 2.91 -5.23
C ASN A 72 -19.10 2.22 -6.24
N VAL A 73 -19.49 0.95 -6.00
CA VAL A 73 -20.51 0.20 -6.76
C VAL A 73 -21.86 0.28 -6.06
#